data_AF-A0A7S0TI25-F1
#
_entry.id   AF-A0A7S0TI25-F1
#
_cell.length_a   1.000
_cell.length_b   1.000
_cell.length_c   1.000
_cell.angle_alpha   90.00
_cell.angle_beta   90.00
_cell.angle_gamma   90.00
#
_symmetry.space_group_name_H-M   'P 1'
#
loop_
_entity.id
_entity.type
_entity.pdbx_description
1 polymer ?
#
loop_
_entity_poly.entity_id
_entity_poly.type
_entity_poly.pdbx_seq_one_letter_code
_entity_poly.pdbx_strand_id
1 'polypeptide(L)'
;YEREGIYRLADNRLFFTVHPDDSRTVQLIEALPHLFFFSSGVPESYLPFNHDFGPNHISSVLHFVGEIKDKMDHPRLQQRKIVFYTHDDPEVITNSAFLLCCYLMLEEGF
;
A
#
# COMPACT_ATOMS: atom_id res chain seq x y z
N TYR A 1 -11.46 -12.24 0.99
CA TYR A 1 -10.47 -11.17 1.21
C TYR A 1 -10.55 -10.65 2.63
N GLU A 2 -11.70 -10.17 3.11
CA GLU A 2 -11.80 -9.62 4.47
C GLU A 2 -11.40 -10.59 5.58
N ARG A 3 -11.68 -11.90 5.44
CA ARG A 3 -11.24 -12.93 6.40
C ARG A 3 -9.71 -13.16 6.45
N GLU A 4 -8.98 -12.73 5.43
CA GLU A 4 -7.51 -12.82 5.35
C GLU A 4 -6.82 -11.51 5.76
N GLY A 5 -7.56 -10.51 6.26
CA GLY A 5 -7.00 -9.18 6.57
C GLY A 5 -6.68 -8.35 5.33
N ILE A 6 -7.32 -8.64 4.18
CA ILE A 6 -7.17 -7.88 2.94
C ILE A 6 -8.41 -6.99 2.76
N TYR A 7 -8.19 -5.69 2.89
CA TYR A 7 -9.20 -4.64 2.85
C TYR A 7 -9.29 -4.03 1.46
N ARG A 8 -10.51 -3.81 0.96
CA ARG A 8 -10.75 -3.16 -0.33
C ARG A 8 -10.70 -1.64 -0.16
N LEU A 9 -10.00 -0.95 -1.06
CA LEU A 9 -9.90 0.52 -1.07
C LEU A 9 -10.73 1.15 -2.19
N ALA A 10 -10.35 0.95 -3.45
CA ALA A 10 -11.00 1.58 -4.60
C ALA A 10 -11.11 0.66 -5.83
N ASP A 11 -12.06 0.98 -6.71
CA ASP A 11 -12.25 0.40 -8.05
C ASP A 11 -12.33 -1.13 -8.12
N ASN A 12 -12.59 -1.77 -6.98
CA ASN A 12 -12.54 -3.23 -6.82
C ASN A 12 -11.20 -3.87 -7.30
N ARG A 13 -10.15 -3.05 -7.50
CA ARG A 13 -8.82 -3.42 -7.98
C ARG A 13 -7.72 -3.05 -7.00
N LEU A 14 -7.88 -2.01 -6.19
CA LEU A 14 -6.91 -1.61 -5.17
C LEU A 14 -7.31 -2.11 -3.77
N PHE A 15 -6.37 -2.74 -3.09
CA PHE A 15 -6.55 -3.33 -1.77
C PHE A 15 -5.36 -3.01 -0.86
N PHE A 16 -5.57 -3.13 0.44
CA PHE A 16 -4.56 -2.94 1.49
C PHE A 16 -4.55 -4.12 2.45
N THR A 17 -3.39 -4.46 2.98
CA THR A 17 -3.24 -5.49 4.02
C THR A 17 -1.99 -5.25 4.87
N VAL A 18 -1.98 -5.80 6.08
CA VAL A 18 -0.83 -5.77 6.99
C VAL A 18 -0.30 -7.19 7.12
N HIS A 19 1.00 -7.35 6.89
CA HIS A 19 1.68 -8.63 6.99
C HIS A 19 2.52 -8.67 8.27
N PRO A 20 2.39 -9.71 9.10
CA PRO A 20 3.18 -9.81 10.33
C PRO A 20 4.67 -10.05 10.04
N ASP A 21 4.99 -10.78 8.98
CA ASP A 21 6.35 -11.12 8.58
C ASP A 21 6.45 -11.52 7.09
N ASP A 22 7.68 -11.71 6.64
CA ASP A 22 7.98 -12.12 5.26
C ASP A 22 7.50 -13.54 4.95
N SER A 23 7.43 -14.44 5.94
CA SER A 23 6.94 -15.81 5.73
C SER A 23 5.46 -15.81 5.37
N ARG A 24 4.65 -15.01 6.06
CA ARG A 24 3.24 -14.80 5.74
C ARG A 24 3.08 -14.15 4.37
N THR A 25 3.95 -13.20 4.03
CA THR A 25 3.96 -12.56 2.70
C THR A 25 4.13 -13.60 1.60
N VAL A 26 5.13 -14.48 1.71
CA VAL A 26 5.38 -15.56 0.73
C VAL A 26 4.17 -16.50 0.63
N GLN A 27 3.62 -16.94 1.77
CA GLN A 27 2.44 -17.80 1.80
C GLN A 27 1.24 -17.18 1.06
N LEU A 28 0.98 -15.89 1.27
CA LEU A 28 -0.13 -15.19 0.60
C LEU A 28 0.09 -15.05 -0.90
N ILE A 29 1.33 -14.75 -1.33
CA ILE A 29 1.68 -14.65 -2.76
C ILE A 29 1.47 -16.01 -3.44
N GLU A 30 1.89 -17.10 -2.81
CA GLU A 30 1.74 -18.46 -3.35
C GLU A 30 0.27 -18.92 -3.35
N ALA A 31 -0.47 -18.64 -2.28
CA ALA A 31 -1.86 -19.06 -2.14
C ALA A 31 -2.83 -18.26 -3.03
N LEU A 32 -2.49 -17.00 -3.36
CA LEU A 32 -3.38 -16.06 -4.05
C LEU A 32 -2.72 -15.46 -5.32
N PRO A 33 -2.41 -16.28 -6.34
CA PRO A 33 -1.67 -15.82 -7.53
C PRO A 33 -2.41 -14.77 -8.38
N HIS A 34 -3.73 -14.66 -8.21
CA HIS A 34 -4.55 -13.64 -8.87
C HIS A 34 -4.41 -12.24 -8.24
N LEU A 35 -3.84 -12.14 -7.04
CA LEU A 35 -3.49 -10.89 -6.37
C LEU A 35 -2.03 -10.56 -6.63
N PHE A 36 -1.74 -9.30 -6.92
CA PHE A 36 -0.38 -8.77 -7.01
C PHE A 36 -0.05 -8.00 -5.74
N PHE A 37 0.79 -8.58 -4.89
CA PHE A 37 1.28 -7.94 -3.68
C PHE A 37 2.51 -7.09 -3.97
N PHE A 38 2.56 -5.89 -3.42
CA PHE A 38 3.73 -5.02 -3.45
C PHE A 38 3.76 -4.14 -2.20
N SER A 39 4.96 -3.72 -1.82
CA SER A 39 5.22 -2.73 -0.78
C SER A 39 5.98 -1.56 -1.37
N SER A 40 6.11 -0.50 -0.60
CA SER A 40 6.88 0.71 -0.92
C SER A 40 7.72 1.07 0.29
N GLY A 41 8.89 1.65 0.08
CA GLY A 41 9.72 2.20 1.16
C GLY A 41 9.36 3.65 1.53
N VAL A 42 8.35 4.22 0.87
CA VAL A 42 7.93 5.61 1.11
C VAL A 42 7.27 5.80 2.49
N PRO A 43 6.43 4.89 3.01
CA PRO A 43 5.91 4.99 4.37
C PRO A 43 7.00 5.16 5.44
N GLU A 44 8.15 4.50 5.27
CA GLU A 44 9.32 4.53 6.16
C GLU A 44 10.28 5.70 5.86
N SER A 45 10.03 6.48 4.81
CA SER A 45 10.93 7.56 4.38
C SER A 45 10.86 8.82 5.25
N TYR A 46 9.95 8.87 6.22
CA TYR A 46 9.83 9.99 7.14
C TYR A 46 11.12 10.15 7.96
N LEU A 47 11.63 11.37 8.04
CA LEU A 47 12.81 11.70 8.84
C LEU A 47 12.38 12.32 10.18
N PRO A 48 12.42 11.56 11.29
CA PRO A 48 12.01 12.05 12.60
C PRO A 48 12.98 13.10 13.13
N PHE A 49 12.45 14.20 13.67
CA PHE A 49 13.26 15.17 14.42
C PHE A 49 13.37 14.81 15.90
N ASN A 50 12.36 14.13 16.43
CA ASN A 50 12.29 13.62 17.80
C ASN A 50 11.45 12.32 17.85
N HIS A 51 10.29 12.33 18.50
CA HIS A 51 9.35 11.20 18.58
C HIS A 51 8.22 11.30 17.55
N ASP A 52 8.30 12.24 16.61
CA ASP A 52 7.41 12.33 15.46
C ASP A 52 7.76 11.26 14.43
N PHE A 53 6.75 10.62 13.83
CA PHE A 53 6.94 9.59 12.81
C PHE A 53 6.24 9.92 11.49
N GLY A 54 5.52 11.05 11.43
CA GLY A 54 4.70 11.40 10.27
C GLY A 54 3.79 12.62 10.50
N PRO A 55 2.91 12.90 9.53
CA PRO A 55 2.78 12.20 8.25
C PRO A 55 3.90 12.57 7.27
N ASN A 56 4.06 11.74 6.23
CA ASN A 56 4.99 11.98 5.14
C ASN A 56 4.76 13.34 4.44
N HIS A 57 5.86 14.00 4.05
CA HIS A 57 5.79 15.30 3.37
C HIS A 57 5.32 15.18 1.91
N ILE A 58 4.91 16.29 1.30
CA ILE A 58 4.25 16.29 -0.03
C ILE A 58 5.05 15.60 -1.15
N SER A 59 6.39 15.67 -1.14
CA SER A 59 7.20 14.96 -2.14
C SER A 59 7.04 13.44 -2.05
N SER A 60 6.91 12.88 -0.85
CA SER A 60 6.68 11.46 -0.61
C SER A 60 5.26 11.07 -1.02
N VAL A 61 4.29 11.94 -0.79
CA VAL A 61 2.91 11.76 -1.30
C VAL A 61 2.93 11.62 -2.82
N LEU A 62 3.54 12.57 -3.54
CA LEU A 62 3.58 12.55 -5.01
C LEU A 62 4.33 11.32 -5.56
N HIS A 63 5.43 10.93 -4.91
CA HIS A 63 6.16 9.71 -5.27
C HIS A 63 5.29 8.46 -5.08
N PHE A 64 4.64 8.32 -3.93
CA PHE A 64 3.76 7.18 -3.65
C PHE A 64 2.58 7.11 -4.61
N VAL A 65 1.94 8.24 -4.91
CA VAL A 65 0.86 8.32 -5.90
C VAL A 65 1.34 7.82 -7.26
N GLY A 66 2.52 8.26 -7.70
CA GLY A 66 3.14 7.75 -8.93
C GLY A 66 3.36 6.24 -8.90
N GLU A 67 3.88 5.70 -7.80
CA GLU A 67 4.09 4.25 -7.66
C GLU A 67 2.79 3.44 -7.74
N ILE A 68 1.70 3.92 -7.15
CA ILE A 68 0.39 3.27 -7.24
C ILE A 68 -0.11 3.30 -8.68
N LYS A 69 -0.10 4.47 -9.33
CA LYS A 69 -0.52 4.63 -10.73
C LYS A 69 0.25 3.70 -11.66
N ASP A 70 1.57 3.65 -11.51
CA ASP A 70 2.43 2.77 -12.29
C ASP A 70 2.00 1.30 -12.17
N LYS A 71 1.56 0.83 -10.99
CA LYS A 71 1.06 -0.55 -10.83
C LYS A 71 -0.36 -0.73 -11.38
N MET A 72 -1.23 0.25 -11.19
CA MET A 72 -2.61 0.21 -11.68
C MET A 72 -2.66 0.16 -13.22
N ASP A 73 -1.79 0.94 -13.87
CA ASP A 73 -1.72 1.09 -15.33
C ASP A 73 -0.83 0.02 -16.00
N HIS A 74 0.01 -0.67 -15.24
CA HIS A 74 0.96 -1.65 -15.80
C HIS A 74 0.23 -2.72 -16.65
N PRO A 75 0.56 -2.90 -17.95
CA PRO A 75 -0.18 -3.80 -18.84
C PRO A 75 -0.26 -5.25 -18.35
N ARG A 76 0.81 -5.74 -17.71
CA ARG A 76 0.87 -7.10 -17.16
C ARG A 76 0.01 -7.31 -15.90
N LEU A 77 -0.46 -6.23 -15.27
CA LEU A 77 -1.24 -6.26 -14.03
C LEU A 77 -2.72 -5.91 -14.24
N GLN A 78 -3.14 -5.62 -15.46
CA GLN A 78 -4.52 -5.23 -15.80
C GLN A 78 -5.59 -6.25 -15.36
N GLN A 79 -5.24 -7.54 -15.33
CA GLN A 79 -6.13 -8.63 -14.91
C GLN A 79 -5.94 -9.06 -13.45
N ARG A 80 -5.06 -8.39 -12.70
CA ARG A 80 -4.77 -8.69 -11.29
C ARG A 80 -5.33 -7.60 -10.39
N LYS A 81 -5.72 -7.99 -9.19
CA LYS A 81 -6.00 -7.05 -8.10
C LYS A 81 -4.68 -6.65 -7.46
N ILE A 82 -4.50 -5.35 -7.29
CA ILE A 82 -3.31 -4.73 -6.74
C ILE A 82 -3.49 -4.64 -5.23
N VAL A 83 -2.58 -5.23 -4.47
CA VAL A 83 -2.61 -5.27 -3.01
C VAL A 83 -1.36 -4.59 -2.47
N PHE A 84 -1.52 -3.38 -1.94
CA PHE A 84 -0.47 -2.74 -1.19
C PHE A 84 -0.38 -3.42 0.19
N TYR A 85 0.82 -3.81 0.59
CA TYR A 85 1.04 -4.34 1.93
C TYR A 85 2.13 -3.56 2.66
N THR A 86 2.03 -3.58 3.98
CA THR A 86 3.04 -3.08 4.91
C THR A 86 3.28 -4.12 6.01
N HIS A 87 4.39 -3.99 6.73
CA HIS A 87 4.69 -4.82 7.89
C HIS A 87 3.91 -4.36 9.12
N ASP A 88 3.82 -5.22 10.14
CA ASP A 88 3.11 -4.94 11.40
C ASP A 88 3.88 -3.98 12.31
N ASP A 89 4.09 -2.75 11.82
CA ASP A 89 4.66 -1.62 12.54
C ASP A 89 3.62 -0.48 12.59
N PRO A 90 3.18 -0.03 13.78
CA PRO A 90 2.13 0.98 13.91
C PRO A 90 2.43 2.31 13.21
N GLU A 91 3.68 2.75 13.17
CA GLU A 91 4.07 4.01 12.55
C GLU A 91 4.02 3.89 11.02
N VAL A 92 4.55 2.77 10.50
CA VAL A 92 4.53 2.46 9.07
C VAL A 92 3.11 2.23 8.57
N ILE A 93 2.27 1.52 9.33
CA ILE A 93 0.84 1.34 9.02
C ILE A 93 0.14 2.69 8.95
N THR A 94 0.41 3.59 9.92
CA THR A 94 -0.20 4.91 9.95
C THR A 94 0.19 5.75 8.74
N ASN A 95 1.48 5.80 8.40
CA ASN A 95 1.99 6.51 7.22
C ASN A 95 1.48 5.89 5.92
N SER A 96 1.40 4.56 5.85
CA SER A 96 0.83 3.82 4.71
C SER A 96 -0.63 4.17 4.48
N ALA A 97 -1.44 4.16 5.54
CA ALA A 97 -2.85 4.54 5.48
C ALA A 97 -3.01 6.01 5.05
N PHE A 98 -2.20 6.92 5.60
CA PHE A 98 -2.17 8.32 5.18
C PHE A 98 -1.88 8.46 3.68
N LEU A 99 -0.83 7.82 3.17
CA LEU A 99 -0.43 7.89 1.77
C LEU A 99 -1.49 7.29 0.82
N LEU A 100 -2.09 6.16 1.20
CA LEU A 100 -3.20 5.55 0.47
C LEU A 100 -4.40 6.49 0.42
N CYS A 101 -4.77 7.12 1.54
CA CYS A 101 -5.83 8.13 1.56
C CYS A 101 -5.50 9.31 0.64
N CYS A 102 -4.25 9.81 0.65
CA CYS A 102 -3.84 10.87 -0.28
C CYS A 102 -3.99 10.45 -1.75
N TYR A 103 -3.63 9.22 -2.10
CA TYR A 103 -3.88 8.68 -3.45
C TYR A 103 -5.37 8.70 -3.80
N LEU A 104 -6.23 8.20 -2.90
CA LEU A 104 -7.68 8.18 -3.12
C LEU A 104 -8.26 9.59 -3.32
N MET A 105 -7.82 10.56 -2.54
CA MET A 105 -8.29 11.96 -2.68
C MET A 105 -7.81 12.61 -3.98
N LEU A 106 -6.56 12.36 -4.39
CA LEU A 106 -5.94 13.06 -5.52
C LEU A 106 -6.29 12.47 -6.88
N GLU A 107 -6.43 11.14 -6.97
CA GLU A 107 -6.60 10.44 -8.25
C GLU A 107 -8.02 9.87 -8.41
N GLU A 108 -8.63 9.37 -7.35
CA GLU A 108 -9.95 8.73 -7.40
C GLU A 108 -11.11 9.71 -7.10
N GLY A 109 -10.80 10.93 -6.63
CA GLY A 109 -11.78 12.00 -6.42
C GLY A 109 -12.74 11.78 -5.24
N PHE A 110 -12.28 11.08 -4.19
CA PHE A 110 -13.00 10.96 -2.91
C PHE A 110 -13.04 12.28 -2.12
#